data_AF-A0A9L0RDW9-F1
#
_entry.id   AF-A0A9L0RDW9-F1
#
_cell.length_a   1.000
_cell.length_b   1.000
_cell.length_c   1.000
_cell.angle_alpha   90.00
_cell.angle_beta   90.00
_cell.angle_gamma   90.00
#
_symmetry.space_group_name_H-M   'P 1'
#
loop_
_entity.id
_entity.type
_entity.pdbx_description
1 polymer ?
#
loop_
_entity_poly.entity_id
_entity_poly.type
_entity_poly.pdbx_seq_one_letter_code
_entity_poly.pdbx_strand_id
1 'polypeptide(L)'
;MKSRSHKRCKTLRQSKDKASSLQILQSSVKWHHMEHMATSLCDAYSNVVTDQAMILAMNSSFVDPLLQFESQLKIIESSFKRVFAIPSLEEVKDMGDCEDDKEDLENLYRNILNIFEDTLLILVSKDLYKLQVLKEMVMWMNEDRSYLQERAMVIISRVLSFASRKARGYASFDAPCLGVLAAELSLLCSHADSSITQQASVGMYHLLCIAKHQNADILKNKSAKYDKSGSQHLLPFASDAEFLPKALQREKTKIAQNVGETLMPSLLTDFVWSLLVRLSASDYTTALEASTILKLTLEYHAHKVTMVSKIVDFIYKQLRGNSSHIMKQAMLQVITLLTRMSPKKVIFQMMDYPVPADNTLIMMWHAAGSESSVAPHVLKTILLILKGKPGEMHDKLMDRRRFSLDATNMMPVAASQALCTLLPVCPYKKAVAQFFPQLLMALMLQLSYSSNLKLMTEDRPLYAWDALSVLLNCSGLQQVDMALKKKNCRNQFSQELFHHHGVHLVAKTLSDYKFPQFPETLHYLYKLSVEGPRGSEDSVITVIFLTELK
;
A
#
# COMPACT_ATOMS: atom_id res chain seq x y z
N MET A 1 16.35 -86.34 -19.79
CA MET A 1 16.32 -87.22 -18.61
C MET A 1 15.72 -86.46 -17.43
N LYS A 2 14.64 -87.02 -16.86
CA LYS A 2 14.09 -86.94 -15.47
C LYS A 2 14.06 -85.60 -14.71
N SER A 3 13.08 -85.24 -13.87
CA SER A 3 11.66 -85.54 -13.64
C SER A 3 11.23 -84.75 -12.38
N ARG A 4 10.07 -84.07 -12.44
CA ARG A 4 9.04 -83.81 -11.39
C ARG A 4 9.40 -83.57 -9.90
N SER A 5 8.89 -82.47 -9.34
CA SER A 5 7.80 -82.44 -8.32
C SER A 5 7.30 -80.99 -8.15
N HIS A 6 6.04 -80.65 -8.48
CA HIS A 6 4.85 -80.60 -7.62
C HIS A 6 4.99 -79.82 -6.30
N LYS A 7 4.55 -78.55 -6.30
CA LYS A 7 3.85 -77.94 -5.16
C LYS A 7 2.73 -77.02 -5.65
N ARG A 8 1.49 -77.45 -5.37
CA ARG A 8 0.25 -76.66 -5.40
C ARG A 8 0.43 -75.37 -4.60
N CYS A 9 0.10 -74.22 -5.17
CA CYS A 9 -0.31 -73.06 -4.38
C CYS A 9 -1.80 -72.82 -4.66
N LYS A 10 -2.63 -73.21 -3.68
CA LYS A 10 -4.07 -72.98 -3.68
C LYS A 10 -4.33 -71.48 -3.59
N THR A 11 -5.18 -70.99 -4.48
CA THR A 11 -5.94 -69.75 -4.40
C THR A 11 -6.44 -69.47 -2.97
N LEU A 12 -5.88 -68.44 -2.32
CA LEU A 12 -6.58 -67.71 -1.25
C LEU A 12 -7.39 -66.60 -1.93
N ARG A 13 -8.68 -66.88 -2.17
CA ARG A 13 -9.69 -65.83 -2.34
C ARG A 13 -9.86 -65.17 -0.97
N GLN A 14 -9.28 -63.99 -0.76
CA GLN A 14 -9.68 -63.12 0.33
C GLN A 14 -11.04 -62.52 -0.03
N SER A 15 -12.00 -62.77 0.85
CA SER A 15 -13.36 -62.25 0.86
C SER A 15 -13.34 -60.72 0.88
N LYS A 16 -13.79 -60.10 -0.21
CA LYS A 16 -14.41 -58.78 -0.13
C LYS A 16 -15.74 -58.98 0.57
N ASP A 17 -15.90 -58.46 1.78
CA ASP A 17 -17.20 -58.31 2.44
C ASP A 17 -18.14 -57.58 1.48
N LYS A 18 -19.03 -58.32 0.84
CA LYS A 18 -20.17 -57.75 0.14
C LYS A 18 -21.18 -57.40 1.22
N ALA A 19 -21.43 -56.10 1.43
CA ALA A 19 -22.52 -55.62 2.26
C ALA A 19 -23.80 -56.39 1.91
N SER A 20 -24.49 -56.93 2.91
CA SER A 20 -25.70 -57.73 2.68
C SER A 20 -26.81 -56.83 2.12
N SER A 21 -27.74 -57.38 1.33
CA SER A 21 -28.87 -56.61 0.79
C SER A 21 -29.70 -55.91 1.88
N LEU A 22 -29.73 -56.48 3.08
CA LEU A 22 -30.33 -55.90 4.27
C LEU A 22 -29.57 -54.66 4.78
N GLN A 23 -28.24 -54.68 4.78
CA GLN A 23 -27.43 -53.51 5.13
C GLN A 23 -27.58 -52.36 4.12
N ILE A 24 -27.78 -52.68 2.84
CA ILE A 24 -28.02 -51.69 1.78
C ILE A 24 -29.41 -51.06 1.93
N LEU A 25 -30.43 -51.86 2.27
CA LEU A 25 -31.78 -51.34 2.55
C LEU A 25 -31.80 -50.50 3.82
N GLN A 26 -31.13 -50.95 4.89
CA GLN A 26 -31.04 -50.19 6.15
C GLN A 26 -30.31 -48.87 5.96
N SER A 27 -29.21 -48.84 5.20
CA SER A 27 -28.54 -47.59 4.88
C SER A 27 -29.40 -46.68 4.00
N SER A 28 -30.10 -47.21 3.00
CA SER A 28 -31.02 -46.44 2.15
C SER A 28 -32.18 -45.81 2.93
N VAL A 29 -32.79 -46.54 3.86
CA VAL A 29 -33.87 -46.01 4.72
C VAL A 29 -33.32 -44.93 5.66
N LYS A 30 -32.13 -45.15 6.22
CA LYS A 30 -31.45 -44.17 7.09
C LYS A 30 -31.14 -42.87 6.33
N TRP A 31 -30.67 -42.98 5.08
CA TRP A 31 -30.42 -41.82 4.21
C TRP A 31 -31.70 -41.03 3.89
N HIS A 32 -32.79 -41.70 3.53
CA HIS A 32 -34.06 -41.02 3.27
C HIS A 32 -34.66 -40.37 4.54
N HIS A 33 -34.44 -40.96 5.70
CA HIS A 33 -34.84 -40.36 6.97
C HIS A 33 -34.06 -39.06 7.25
N MET A 34 -32.74 -39.07 7.07
CA MET A 34 -31.90 -37.86 7.18
C MET A 34 -32.26 -36.79 6.14
N GLU A 35 -32.53 -37.18 4.89
CA GLU A 35 -32.90 -36.26 3.81
C GLU A 35 -34.20 -35.49 4.11
N HIS A 36 -35.15 -36.15 4.77
CA HIS A 36 -36.41 -35.55 5.17
C HIS A 36 -36.31 -34.71 6.46
N MET A 37 -35.36 -35.03 7.34
CA MET A 37 -35.11 -34.33 8.61
C MET A 37 -34.24 -33.07 8.43
N ALA A 38 -33.26 -33.14 7.53
CA ALA A 38 -32.19 -32.15 7.38
C ALA A 38 -31.88 -31.84 5.92
N THR A 39 -32.91 -31.54 5.12
CA THR A 39 -32.81 -31.34 3.67
C THR A 39 -31.74 -30.32 3.28
N SER A 40 -31.62 -29.20 4.02
CA SER A 40 -30.59 -28.19 3.76
C SER A 40 -29.16 -28.70 3.92
N LEU A 41 -28.91 -29.63 4.86
CA LEU A 41 -27.60 -30.24 5.07
C LEU A 41 -27.29 -31.26 3.97
N CYS A 42 -28.25 -32.09 3.59
CA CYS A 42 -28.10 -33.05 2.49
C CYS A 42 -27.85 -32.34 1.15
N ASP A 43 -28.57 -31.23 0.89
CA ASP A 43 -28.35 -30.38 -0.27
C ASP A 43 -26.96 -29.74 -0.25
N ALA A 44 -26.55 -29.17 0.88
CA ALA A 44 -25.22 -28.58 1.02
C ALA A 44 -24.12 -29.63 0.79
N TYR A 45 -24.25 -30.82 1.38
CA TYR A 45 -23.31 -31.93 1.20
C TYR A 45 -23.19 -32.34 -0.28
N SER A 46 -24.32 -32.60 -0.94
CA SER A 46 -24.35 -33.04 -2.33
C SER A 46 -23.73 -32.01 -3.27
N ASN A 47 -24.02 -30.73 -3.04
CA ASN A 47 -23.45 -29.65 -3.83
C ASN A 47 -21.93 -29.50 -3.61
N VAL A 48 -21.46 -29.53 -2.36
CA VAL A 48 -20.03 -29.36 -2.05
C VAL A 48 -19.19 -30.53 -2.59
N VAL A 49 -19.72 -31.75 -2.56
CA VAL A 49 -19.08 -32.92 -3.20
C VAL A 49 -19.01 -32.73 -4.72
N THR A 50 -20.09 -32.24 -5.33
CA THR A 50 -20.12 -31.97 -6.78
C THR A 50 -19.13 -30.87 -7.16
N ASP A 51 -19.10 -29.77 -6.41
CA ASP A 51 -18.17 -28.65 -6.59
C ASP A 51 -16.71 -29.12 -6.50
N GLN A 52 -16.39 -29.96 -5.51
CA GLN A 52 -15.05 -30.56 -5.37
C GLN A 52 -14.69 -31.42 -6.59
N ALA A 53 -15.62 -32.25 -7.08
CA ALA A 53 -15.40 -33.06 -8.27
C ALA A 53 -15.16 -32.18 -9.51
N MET A 54 -15.92 -31.08 -9.67
CA MET A 54 -15.69 -30.10 -10.74
C MET A 54 -14.31 -29.46 -10.65
N ILE A 55 -13.89 -29.06 -9.44
CA ILE A 55 -12.56 -28.45 -9.23
C ILE A 55 -11.44 -29.44 -9.56
N LEU A 56 -11.57 -30.71 -9.18
CA LEU A 56 -10.62 -31.77 -9.51
C LEU A 56 -10.55 -32.04 -11.03
N ALA A 57 -11.70 -32.08 -11.70
CA ALA A 57 -11.77 -32.20 -13.15
C ALA A 57 -11.11 -31.01 -13.85
N MET A 58 -11.41 -29.78 -13.40
CA MET A 58 -10.78 -28.55 -13.89
C MET A 58 -9.27 -28.57 -13.72
N ASN A 59 -8.77 -28.94 -12.53
CA ASN A 59 -7.33 -29.05 -12.25
C ASN A 59 -6.61 -30.08 -13.14
N SER A 60 -7.35 -30.99 -13.76
CA SER A 60 -6.84 -32.02 -14.69
C SER A 60 -7.01 -31.64 -16.17
N SER A 61 -7.59 -30.47 -16.45
CA SER A 61 -7.84 -29.98 -17.81
C SER A 61 -6.70 -29.09 -18.33
N PHE A 62 -6.64 -28.88 -19.65
CA PHE A 62 -5.67 -28.00 -20.32
C PHE A 62 -6.18 -26.55 -20.50
N VAL A 63 -7.08 -26.09 -19.63
CA VAL A 63 -7.61 -24.72 -19.67
C VAL A 63 -6.52 -23.73 -19.24
N ASP A 64 -6.55 -22.53 -19.81
CA ASP A 64 -5.70 -21.43 -19.38
C ASP A 64 -5.76 -21.23 -17.84
N PRO A 65 -4.62 -21.12 -17.14
CA PRO A 65 -4.61 -21.05 -15.67
C PRO A 65 -5.41 -19.89 -15.07
N LEU A 66 -5.48 -18.74 -15.74
CA LEU A 66 -6.23 -17.57 -15.24
C LEU A 66 -7.74 -17.80 -15.38
N LEU A 67 -8.19 -18.27 -16.54
CA LEU A 67 -9.60 -18.62 -16.77
C LEU A 67 -10.04 -19.79 -15.87
N GLN A 68 -9.16 -20.76 -15.66
CA GLN A 68 -9.37 -21.86 -14.73
C GLN A 68 -9.58 -21.32 -13.31
N PHE A 69 -8.71 -20.43 -12.82
CA PHE A 69 -8.85 -19.87 -11.49
C PHE A 69 -10.13 -19.03 -11.34
N GLU A 70 -10.50 -18.22 -12.34
CA GLU A 70 -11.76 -17.45 -12.30
C GLU A 70 -12.99 -18.37 -12.16
N SER A 71 -13.00 -19.48 -12.89
CA SER A 71 -14.08 -20.48 -12.82
C SER A 71 -14.09 -21.19 -11.47
N GLN A 72 -12.92 -21.56 -10.96
CA GLN A 72 -12.77 -22.16 -9.63
C GLN A 72 -13.23 -21.21 -8.52
N LEU A 73 -12.91 -19.92 -8.63
CA LEU A 73 -13.31 -18.92 -7.66
C LEU A 73 -14.83 -18.78 -7.58
N LYS A 74 -15.53 -18.78 -8.73
CA LYS A 74 -17.01 -18.75 -8.77
C LYS A 74 -17.63 -19.99 -8.13
N ILE A 75 -17.05 -21.17 -8.37
CA ILE A 75 -17.48 -22.42 -7.71
C ILE A 75 -17.32 -22.28 -6.20
N ILE A 76 -16.13 -21.89 -5.73
CA ILE A 76 -15.85 -21.73 -4.31
C ILE A 76 -16.74 -20.67 -3.66
N GLU A 77 -17.02 -19.55 -4.32
CA GLU A 77 -17.94 -18.53 -3.82
C GLU A 77 -19.34 -19.13 -3.63
N SER A 78 -19.83 -19.87 -4.61
CA SER A 78 -21.14 -20.52 -4.53
C SER A 78 -21.17 -21.61 -3.44
N SER A 79 -20.10 -22.40 -3.30
CA SER A 79 -19.96 -23.38 -2.21
C SER A 79 -19.92 -22.69 -0.85
N PHE A 80 -19.18 -21.58 -0.73
CA PHE A 80 -19.06 -20.81 0.51
C PHE A 80 -20.45 -20.32 0.96
N LYS A 81 -21.21 -19.67 0.08
CA LYS A 81 -22.56 -19.19 0.41
C LYS A 81 -23.49 -20.31 0.88
N ARG A 82 -23.39 -21.52 0.29
CA ARG A 82 -24.17 -22.69 0.73
C ARG A 82 -23.70 -23.23 2.08
N VAL A 83 -22.39 -23.48 2.22
CA VAL A 83 -21.78 -24.07 3.41
C VAL A 83 -22.00 -23.20 4.63
N PHE A 84 -21.90 -21.88 4.48
CA PHE A 84 -22.07 -20.93 5.57
C PHE A 84 -23.54 -20.49 5.76
N ALA A 85 -24.47 -20.91 4.89
CA ALA A 85 -25.91 -20.75 5.14
C ALA A 85 -26.53 -21.87 5.97
N ILE A 86 -25.79 -22.97 6.24
CA ILE A 86 -26.32 -24.08 7.05
C ILE A 86 -26.52 -23.65 8.52
N PRO A 87 -27.46 -24.28 9.26
CA PRO A 87 -27.73 -23.94 10.66
C PRO A 87 -26.52 -24.11 11.59
N SER A 88 -26.59 -23.53 12.78
CA SER A 88 -25.58 -23.73 13.82
C SER A 88 -25.51 -25.19 14.28
N LEU A 89 -24.39 -25.59 14.90
CA LEU A 89 -24.23 -26.99 15.32
C LEU A 89 -25.26 -27.39 16.38
N GLU A 90 -25.66 -26.44 17.22
CA GLU A 90 -26.69 -26.63 18.24
C GLU A 90 -28.05 -26.87 17.59
N GLU A 91 -28.46 -26.01 16.65
CA GLU A 91 -29.71 -26.19 15.89
C GLU A 91 -29.74 -27.51 15.11
N VAL A 92 -28.61 -27.95 14.56
CA VAL A 92 -28.51 -29.24 13.86
C VAL A 92 -28.67 -30.42 14.81
N LYS A 93 -28.14 -30.33 16.04
CA LYS A 93 -28.36 -31.38 17.05
C LYS A 93 -29.80 -31.41 17.54
N ASP A 94 -30.47 -30.27 17.58
CA ASP A 94 -31.87 -30.18 17.99
C ASP A 94 -32.85 -30.74 16.95
N MET A 95 -32.40 -30.97 15.70
CA MET A 95 -33.20 -31.65 14.67
C MET A 95 -33.30 -33.16 14.87
N GLY A 96 -32.40 -33.77 15.65
CA GLY A 96 -32.36 -35.23 15.85
C GLY A 96 -33.31 -35.71 16.95
N ASP A 97 -34.16 -36.67 16.63
CA ASP A 97 -35.15 -37.24 17.55
C ASP A 97 -34.52 -38.22 18.57
N CYS A 98 -33.44 -38.91 18.20
CA CYS A 98 -32.68 -39.80 19.09
C CYS A 98 -31.18 -39.52 19.06
N GLU A 99 -30.42 -40.09 20.01
CA GLU A 99 -28.97 -39.84 20.10
C GLU A 99 -28.20 -40.31 18.85
N ASP A 100 -28.64 -41.39 18.21
CA ASP A 100 -28.04 -41.87 16.94
C ASP A 100 -28.23 -40.82 15.82
N ASP A 101 -29.45 -40.25 15.69
CA ASP A 101 -29.73 -39.23 14.68
C ASP A 101 -28.92 -37.95 14.92
N LYS A 102 -28.77 -37.54 16.19
CA LYS A 102 -27.93 -36.39 16.55
C LYS A 102 -26.48 -36.60 16.18
N GLU A 103 -25.93 -37.78 16.42
CA GLU A 103 -24.55 -38.13 16.04
C GLU A 103 -24.38 -38.12 14.52
N ASP A 104 -25.32 -38.71 13.77
CA ASP A 104 -25.29 -38.72 12.31
C ASP A 104 -25.37 -37.32 11.71
N LEU A 105 -26.25 -36.46 12.24
CA LEU A 105 -26.38 -35.06 11.82
C LEU A 105 -25.11 -34.25 12.15
N GLU A 106 -24.52 -34.46 13.33
CA GLU A 106 -23.26 -33.83 13.71
C GLU A 106 -22.11 -34.27 12.79
N ASN A 107 -22.09 -35.54 12.39
CA ASN A 107 -21.11 -36.07 11.45
C ASN A 107 -21.32 -35.54 10.04
N LEU A 108 -22.56 -35.46 9.55
CA LEU A 108 -22.88 -34.84 8.26
C LEU A 108 -22.44 -33.37 8.24
N TYR A 109 -22.78 -32.63 9.30
CA TYR A 109 -22.36 -31.25 9.50
C TYR A 109 -20.84 -31.08 9.40
N ARG A 110 -20.08 -31.90 10.14
CA ARG A 110 -18.62 -31.90 10.10
C ARG A 110 -18.09 -32.24 8.71
N ASN A 111 -18.68 -33.22 8.04
CA ASN A 111 -18.27 -33.65 6.70
C ASN A 111 -18.44 -32.54 5.66
N ILE A 112 -19.52 -31.77 5.71
CA ILE A 112 -19.73 -30.62 4.79
C ILE A 112 -18.58 -29.62 4.91
N LEU A 113 -18.23 -29.22 6.14
CA LEU A 113 -17.13 -28.30 6.40
C LEU A 113 -15.78 -28.89 5.98
N ASN A 114 -15.54 -30.16 6.28
CA ASN A 114 -14.29 -30.85 5.93
C ASN A 114 -14.12 -30.96 4.42
N ILE A 115 -15.16 -31.29 3.65
CA ILE A 115 -15.07 -31.36 2.18
C ILE A 115 -14.79 -29.97 1.61
N PHE A 116 -15.42 -28.92 2.14
CA PHE A 116 -15.12 -27.55 1.73
C PHE A 116 -13.67 -27.16 2.04
N GLU A 117 -13.18 -27.45 3.26
CA GLU A 117 -11.77 -27.26 3.64
C GLU A 117 -10.85 -28.03 2.70
N ASP A 118 -11.09 -29.33 2.48
CA ASP A 118 -10.32 -30.20 1.59
C ASP A 118 -10.27 -29.66 0.17
N THR A 119 -11.37 -29.09 -0.32
CA THR A 119 -11.43 -28.45 -1.64
C THR A 119 -10.48 -27.26 -1.73
N LEU A 120 -10.41 -26.42 -0.69
CA LEU A 120 -9.44 -25.32 -0.61
C LEU A 120 -8.01 -25.85 -0.51
N LEU A 121 -7.77 -26.91 0.27
CA LEU A 121 -6.47 -27.57 0.38
C LEU A 121 -6.01 -28.12 -0.97
N ILE A 122 -6.92 -28.76 -1.72
CA ILE A 122 -6.68 -29.26 -3.08
C ILE A 122 -6.24 -28.11 -3.99
N LEU A 123 -6.95 -26.98 -3.96
CA LEU A 123 -6.61 -25.80 -4.77
C LEU A 123 -5.18 -25.31 -4.48
N VAL A 124 -4.83 -25.09 -3.21
CA VAL A 124 -3.53 -24.51 -2.84
C VAL A 124 -2.38 -25.55 -2.83
N SER A 125 -2.68 -26.84 -3.02
CA SER A 125 -1.71 -27.93 -2.88
C SER A 125 -0.61 -27.98 -3.93
N LYS A 126 -0.84 -27.36 -5.11
CA LYS A 126 0.10 -27.33 -6.23
C LYS A 126 0.48 -25.92 -6.64
N ASP A 127 -0.35 -24.94 -6.32
CA ASP A 127 -0.20 -23.57 -6.76
C ASP A 127 -0.61 -22.60 -5.66
N LEU A 128 0.38 -21.93 -5.07
CA LEU A 128 0.16 -20.96 -4.00
C LEU A 128 -0.43 -19.64 -4.50
N TYR A 129 -0.48 -19.40 -5.81
CA TYR A 129 -1.22 -18.28 -6.39
C TYR A 129 -2.71 -18.35 -6.04
N LYS A 130 -3.25 -19.56 -5.92
CA LYS A 130 -4.66 -19.83 -5.57
C LYS A 130 -5.02 -19.44 -4.14
N LEU A 131 -4.06 -19.07 -3.29
CA LEU A 131 -4.32 -18.45 -1.97
C LEU A 131 -5.15 -17.17 -2.08
N GLN A 132 -5.25 -16.56 -3.27
CA GLN A 132 -6.18 -15.48 -3.56
C GLN A 132 -7.63 -15.80 -3.18
N VAL A 133 -8.04 -17.07 -3.19
CA VAL A 133 -9.37 -17.47 -2.72
C VAL A 133 -9.62 -17.08 -1.27
N LEU A 134 -8.59 -17.13 -0.43
CA LEU A 134 -8.71 -16.76 0.98
C LEU A 134 -8.95 -15.26 1.15
N LYS A 135 -8.42 -14.44 0.25
CA LYS A 135 -8.67 -12.98 0.26
C LYS A 135 -10.15 -12.71 0.03
N GLU A 136 -10.74 -13.39 -0.95
CA GLU A 136 -12.16 -13.26 -1.25
C GLU A 136 -13.03 -13.82 -0.12
N MET A 137 -12.64 -14.95 0.48
CA MET A 137 -13.34 -15.49 1.66
C MET A 137 -13.36 -14.53 2.85
N VAL A 138 -12.28 -13.76 3.08
CA VAL A 138 -12.29 -12.73 4.12
C VAL A 138 -13.28 -11.62 3.81
N MET A 139 -13.42 -11.24 2.54
CA MET A 139 -14.44 -10.28 2.13
C MET A 139 -15.85 -10.82 2.34
N TRP A 140 -16.13 -12.06 1.92
CA TRP A 140 -17.43 -12.69 2.10
C TRP A 140 -17.82 -12.84 3.57
N MET A 141 -16.87 -13.18 4.46
CA MET A 141 -17.19 -13.29 5.90
C MET A 141 -17.59 -11.95 6.52
N ASN A 142 -17.10 -10.83 5.98
CA ASN A 142 -17.41 -9.49 6.49
C ASN A 142 -18.81 -9.02 6.08
N GLU A 143 -19.46 -9.70 5.12
CA GLU A 143 -20.83 -9.39 4.67
C GLU A 143 -21.91 -10.12 5.51
N ASP A 144 -21.55 -11.22 6.18
CA ASP A 144 -22.48 -12.13 6.87
C ASP A 144 -22.41 -12.12 8.41
N ARG A 145 -23.36 -12.79 9.07
CA ARG A 145 -23.55 -12.83 10.54
C ARG A 145 -22.34 -13.37 11.32
N SER A 146 -22.16 -12.89 12.56
CA SER A 146 -20.97 -13.06 13.42
C SER A 146 -20.51 -14.51 13.68
N TYR A 147 -21.41 -15.49 13.80
CA TYR A 147 -21.01 -16.88 14.11
C TYR A 147 -20.35 -17.61 12.92
N LEU A 148 -20.55 -17.12 11.69
CA LEU A 148 -19.94 -17.68 10.49
C LEU A 148 -18.49 -17.24 10.32
N GLN A 149 -18.14 -16.10 10.90
CA GLN A 149 -16.80 -15.51 10.83
C GLN A 149 -15.76 -16.36 11.56
N GLU A 150 -16.09 -16.88 12.74
CA GLU A 150 -15.19 -17.77 13.50
C GLU A 150 -14.85 -19.03 12.68
N ARG A 151 -15.88 -19.70 12.15
CA ARG A 151 -15.72 -20.93 11.35
C ARG A 151 -14.91 -20.67 10.09
N ALA A 152 -15.21 -19.59 9.37
CA ALA A 152 -14.45 -19.20 8.18
C ALA A 152 -12.99 -18.95 8.54
N MET A 153 -12.72 -18.27 9.65
CA MET A 153 -11.37 -17.99 10.12
C MET A 153 -10.61 -19.27 10.52
N VAL A 154 -11.28 -20.26 11.12
CA VAL A 154 -10.67 -21.58 11.38
C VAL A 154 -10.24 -22.25 10.08
N ILE A 155 -11.09 -22.24 9.04
CA ILE A 155 -10.74 -22.83 7.73
C ILE A 155 -9.58 -22.06 7.10
N ILE A 156 -9.62 -20.72 7.09
CA ILE A 156 -8.55 -19.88 6.54
C ILE A 156 -7.21 -20.16 7.26
N SER A 157 -7.21 -20.25 8.60
CA SER A 157 -6.00 -20.51 9.38
C SER A 157 -5.41 -21.89 9.06
N ARG A 158 -6.25 -22.91 8.89
CA ARG A 158 -5.85 -24.26 8.50
C ARG A 158 -5.28 -24.33 7.08
N VAL A 159 -5.93 -23.67 6.12
CA VAL A 159 -5.43 -23.59 4.73
C VAL A 159 -4.08 -22.87 4.68
N LEU A 160 -3.91 -21.77 5.41
CA LEU A 160 -2.61 -21.08 5.53
C LEU A 160 -1.55 -21.95 6.19
N SER A 161 -1.91 -22.69 7.25
CA SER A 161 -1.04 -23.67 7.90
C SER A 161 -0.58 -24.74 6.90
N PHE A 162 -1.48 -25.33 6.12
CA PHE A 162 -1.15 -26.30 5.09
C PHE A 162 -0.25 -25.70 4.00
N ALA A 163 -0.62 -24.54 3.47
CA ALA A 163 0.15 -23.82 2.46
C ALA A 163 1.57 -23.49 2.96
N SER A 164 1.72 -23.12 4.23
CA SER A 164 3.03 -22.85 4.84
C SER A 164 3.94 -24.07 4.89
N ARG A 165 3.37 -25.29 5.04
CA ARG A 165 4.13 -26.54 4.96
C ARG A 165 4.52 -26.86 3.52
N LYS A 166 3.61 -26.62 2.56
CA LYS A 166 3.87 -26.83 1.13
C LYS A 166 4.93 -25.86 0.58
N ALA A 167 4.91 -24.60 1.03
CA ALA A 167 5.89 -23.59 0.67
C ALA A 167 7.34 -24.02 0.95
N ARG A 168 7.59 -24.86 1.97
CA ARG A 168 8.92 -25.40 2.29
C ARG A 168 9.45 -26.37 1.23
N GLY A 169 8.56 -27.01 0.47
CA GLY A 169 8.90 -28.00 -0.55
C GLY A 169 9.07 -27.43 -1.95
N TYR A 170 8.71 -26.17 -2.18
CA TYR A 170 8.86 -25.50 -3.47
C TYR A 170 10.21 -24.79 -3.57
N ALA A 171 10.82 -24.84 -4.76
CA ALA A 171 12.06 -24.10 -5.05
C ALA A 171 11.82 -22.62 -5.40
N SER A 172 10.61 -22.30 -5.88
CA SER A 172 10.11 -20.95 -6.12
C SER A 172 8.60 -21.01 -6.30
N PHE A 173 7.88 -20.02 -5.81
CA PHE A 173 6.44 -19.88 -6.02
C PHE A 173 6.06 -18.40 -5.99
N ASP A 174 4.85 -18.11 -6.48
CA ASP A 174 4.25 -16.78 -6.33
C ASP A 174 2.99 -16.86 -5.46
N ALA A 175 2.83 -15.85 -4.62
CA ALA A 175 1.71 -15.69 -3.70
C ALA A 175 1.41 -14.18 -3.57
N PRO A 176 0.89 -13.54 -4.63
CA PRO A 176 0.78 -12.08 -4.70
C PRO A 176 -0.22 -11.51 -3.69
N CYS A 177 -1.14 -12.32 -3.17
CA CYS A 177 -2.17 -11.88 -2.22
C CYS A 177 -1.68 -11.73 -0.78
N LEU A 178 -0.45 -12.14 -0.44
CA LEU A 178 0.01 -12.16 0.96
C LEU A 178 0.00 -10.77 1.61
N GLY A 179 0.27 -9.71 0.85
CA GLY A 179 0.19 -8.34 1.35
C GLY A 179 -1.23 -7.93 1.75
N VAL A 180 -2.21 -8.25 0.89
CA VAL A 180 -3.62 -7.96 1.13
C VAL A 180 -4.17 -8.81 2.28
N LEU A 181 -3.89 -10.11 2.27
CA LEU A 181 -4.29 -11.02 3.35
C LEU A 181 -3.69 -10.62 4.70
N ALA A 182 -2.43 -10.17 4.73
CA ALA A 182 -1.83 -9.66 5.96
C ALA A 182 -2.56 -8.42 6.47
N ALA A 183 -3.06 -7.54 5.59
CA ALA A 183 -3.82 -6.37 6.03
C ALA A 183 -5.12 -6.80 6.70
N GLU A 184 -5.89 -7.68 6.07
CA GLU A 184 -7.16 -8.14 6.65
C GLU A 184 -6.96 -8.93 7.95
N LEU A 185 -6.01 -9.86 7.98
CA LEU A 185 -5.70 -10.61 9.21
C LEU A 185 -5.20 -9.69 10.33
N SER A 186 -4.47 -8.61 10.01
CA SER A 186 -4.01 -7.65 11.02
C SER A 186 -5.17 -6.91 11.70
N LEU A 187 -6.25 -6.64 10.96
CA LEU A 187 -7.47 -6.05 11.51
C LEU A 187 -8.22 -7.08 12.38
N LEU A 188 -8.33 -8.32 11.91
CA LEU A 188 -8.96 -9.41 12.65
C LEU A 188 -8.21 -9.79 13.95
N CYS A 189 -6.89 -9.53 14.03
CA CYS A 189 -6.13 -9.65 15.28
C CYS A 189 -6.54 -8.64 16.38
N SER A 190 -7.42 -7.69 16.07
CA SER A 190 -8.01 -6.74 17.02
C SER A 190 -9.53 -6.92 17.18
N HIS A 191 -10.07 -8.07 16.75
CA HIS A 191 -11.50 -8.35 16.82
C HIS A 191 -12.01 -8.47 18.27
N ALA A 192 -13.30 -8.20 18.49
CA ALA A 192 -13.94 -8.29 19.80
C ALA A 192 -13.94 -9.74 20.33
N ASP A 193 -14.25 -10.68 19.45
CA ASP A 193 -14.21 -12.13 19.72
C ASP A 193 -12.78 -12.65 19.85
N SER A 194 -12.48 -13.32 20.98
CA SER A 194 -11.17 -13.89 21.26
C SER A 194 -10.82 -15.08 20.39
N SER A 195 -11.79 -15.89 19.97
CA SER A 195 -11.57 -17.04 19.08
C SER A 195 -11.16 -16.58 17.70
N ILE A 196 -11.87 -15.59 17.12
CA ILE A 196 -11.49 -14.96 15.85
C ILE A 196 -10.10 -14.36 15.96
N THR A 197 -9.81 -13.63 17.04
CA THR A 197 -8.50 -13.03 17.27
C THR A 197 -7.38 -14.09 17.30
N GLN A 198 -7.61 -15.21 17.98
CA GLN A 198 -6.65 -16.31 18.07
C GLN A 198 -6.43 -16.97 16.70
N GLN A 199 -7.50 -17.24 15.95
CA GLN A 199 -7.39 -17.84 14.61
C GLN A 199 -6.72 -16.89 13.61
N ALA A 200 -6.99 -15.59 13.72
CA ALA A 200 -6.33 -14.54 12.92
C ALA A 200 -4.82 -14.48 13.22
N SER A 201 -4.41 -14.57 14.49
CA SER A 201 -2.98 -14.55 14.85
C SER A 201 -2.23 -15.80 14.40
N VAL A 202 -2.87 -16.97 14.47
CA VAL A 202 -2.34 -18.23 13.91
C VAL A 202 -2.24 -18.14 12.38
N GLY A 203 -3.29 -17.65 11.71
CA GLY A 203 -3.28 -17.40 10.28
C GLY A 203 -2.16 -16.43 9.87
N MET A 204 -2.00 -15.33 10.59
CA MET A 204 -0.94 -14.34 10.39
C MET A 204 0.45 -14.97 10.51
N TYR A 205 0.67 -15.79 11.53
CA TYR A 205 1.94 -16.52 11.70
C TYR A 205 2.26 -17.38 10.47
N HIS A 206 1.32 -18.19 10.01
CA HIS A 206 1.52 -19.04 8.83
C HIS A 206 1.69 -18.25 7.54
N LEU A 207 0.96 -17.14 7.38
CA LEU A 207 1.12 -16.21 6.27
C LEU A 207 2.56 -15.66 6.22
N LEU A 208 3.07 -15.18 7.35
CA LEU A 208 4.43 -14.68 7.45
C LEU A 208 5.46 -15.79 7.19
N CYS A 209 5.21 -17.03 7.61
CA CYS A 209 6.03 -18.16 7.21
C CYS A 209 6.07 -18.34 5.68
N ILE A 210 4.92 -18.28 4.99
CA ILE A 210 4.88 -18.38 3.52
C ILE A 210 5.72 -17.25 2.89
N ALA A 211 5.51 -16.00 3.31
CA ALA A 211 6.24 -14.85 2.81
C ALA A 211 7.78 -14.95 3.02
N LYS A 212 8.23 -15.48 4.18
CA LYS A 212 9.66 -15.72 4.42
C LYS A 212 10.28 -16.70 3.42
N HIS A 213 9.56 -17.77 3.06
CA HIS A 213 10.05 -18.73 2.06
C HIS A 213 10.12 -18.10 0.67
N GLN A 214 9.09 -17.35 0.27
CA GLN A 214 9.08 -16.62 -1.01
C GLN A 214 10.29 -15.67 -1.15
N ASN A 215 10.71 -15.04 -0.06
CA ASN A 215 11.87 -14.15 -0.05
C ASN A 215 13.22 -14.88 -0.14
N ALA A 216 13.35 -16.01 0.57
CA ALA A 216 14.60 -16.76 0.64
C ALA A 216 15.04 -17.23 -0.75
N ASP A 217 14.09 -17.59 -1.61
CA ASP A 217 14.36 -18.00 -2.98
C ASP A 217 14.87 -16.84 -3.84
N ILE A 218 14.32 -15.64 -3.68
CA ILE A 218 14.75 -14.45 -4.41
C ILE A 218 16.16 -14.02 -3.99
N LEU A 219 16.51 -14.16 -2.71
CA LEU A 219 17.85 -13.86 -2.22
C LEU A 219 18.87 -14.89 -2.71
N LYS A 220 18.54 -16.20 -2.67
CA LYS A 220 19.39 -17.28 -3.23
C LYS A 220 19.61 -17.13 -4.73
N ASN A 221 18.57 -16.75 -5.48
CA ASN A 221 18.67 -16.54 -6.93
C ASN A 221 19.47 -15.28 -7.30
N LYS A 222 19.52 -14.26 -6.42
CA LYS A 222 20.38 -13.08 -6.59
C LYS A 222 21.84 -13.36 -6.21
N SER A 223 22.09 -14.15 -5.16
CA SER A 223 23.45 -14.54 -4.77
C SER A 223 24.06 -15.58 -5.71
N ALA A 224 23.27 -16.41 -6.39
CA ALA A 224 23.81 -17.33 -7.41
C ALA A 224 24.39 -16.62 -8.66
N LYS A 225 24.10 -15.31 -8.85
CA LYS A 225 24.71 -14.49 -9.92
C LYS A 225 26.03 -13.82 -9.53
N TYR A 226 26.39 -13.80 -8.25
CA TYR A 226 27.64 -13.23 -7.75
C TYR A 226 28.21 -14.14 -6.65
N ASP A 227 29.28 -14.84 -7.01
CA ASP A 227 30.17 -15.68 -6.19
C ASP A 227 29.86 -17.18 -6.00
N LYS A 228 30.70 -17.95 -6.70
CA LYS A 228 31.35 -19.14 -6.16
C LYS A 228 32.26 -18.71 -5.00
N SER A 229 31.78 -18.72 -3.77
CA SER A 229 32.65 -18.86 -2.60
C SER A 229 31.87 -19.42 -1.43
N GLY A 230 32.45 -20.42 -0.79
CA GLY A 230 31.82 -21.22 0.24
C GLY A 230 31.59 -20.47 1.55
N SER A 231 30.68 -21.04 2.33
CA SER A 231 30.31 -20.70 3.71
C SER A 231 29.55 -19.38 3.92
N GLN A 232 28.22 -19.47 3.92
CA GLN A 232 27.42 -18.60 4.78
C GLN A 232 26.34 -19.43 5.48
N HIS A 233 26.48 -19.48 6.80
CA HIS A 233 25.64 -20.16 7.76
C HIS A 233 24.18 -19.72 7.61
N LEU A 234 23.33 -20.67 7.24
CA LEU A 234 21.89 -20.55 7.40
C LEU A 234 21.61 -20.42 8.90
N LEU A 235 21.24 -19.21 9.34
CA LEU A 235 20.71 -19.00 10.69
C LEU A 235 19.58 -20.01 10.94
N PRO A 236 19.62 -20.79 12.04
CA PRO A 236 18.63 -21.82 12.31
C PRO A 236 17.21 -21.27 12.39
N PHE A 237 16.25 -22.04 11.88
CA PHE A 237 14.83 -21.93 12.17
C PHE A 237 14.64 -21.73 13.68
N ALA A 238 14.32 -20.51 14.12
CA ALA A 238 14.00 -20.26 15.52
C ALA A 238 12.70 -20.99 15.88
N SER A 239 12.78 -21.82 16.91
CA SER A 239 11.71 -22.62 17.49
C SER A 239 10.71 -21.75 18.29
N ASP A 240 10.13 -20.72 17.66
CA ASP A 240 9.23 -19.74 18.31
C ASP A 240 7.74 -19.97 17.99
N ALA A 241 7.37 -21.18 17.57
CA ALA A 241 6.01 -21.50 17.10
C ALA A 241 4.92 -21.29 18.17
N GLU A 242 5.24 -21.37 19.47
CA GLU A 242 4.25 -21.15 20.54
C GLU A 242 4.15 -19.69 21.04
N PHE A 243 5.23 -18.92 20.94
CA PHE A 243 5.27 -17.54 21.45
C PHE A 243 4.80 -16.51 20.42
N LEU A 244 5.04 -16.75 19.13
CA LEU A 244 4.72 -15.78 18.08
C LEU A 244 3.20 -15.58 17.86
N PRO A 245 2.34 -16.62 17.87
CA PRO A 245 0.89 -16.42 17.70
C PRO A 245 0.24 -15.66 18.87
N LYS A 246 0.69 -15.90 20.11
CA LYS A 246 0.23 -15.16 21.29
C LYS A 246 0.75 -13.73 21.29
N ALA A 247 1.98 -13.52 20.85
CA ALA A 247 2.58 -12.20 20.74
C ALA A 247 1.97 -11.35 19.60
N LEU A 248 1.33 -11.96 18.60
CA LEU A 248 0.61 -11.24 17.54
C LEU A 248 -0.83 -10.90 17.92
N GLN A 249 -1.36 -11.46 19.01
CA GLN A 249 -2.70 -11.15 19.49
C GLN A 249 -2.71 -9.76 20.14
N ARG A 250 -3.49 -8.83 19.59
CA ARG A 250 -3.70 -7.45 20.08
C ARG A 250 -2.44 -6.56 20.20
N GLU A 251 -1.23 -7.07 19.96
CA GLU A 251 0.01 -6.27 19.95
C GLU A 251 0.33 -5.71 18.55
N LYS A 252 -0.27 -4.56 18.26
CA LYS A 252 -0.20 -3.88 16.95
C LYS A 252 1.24 -3.55 16.51
N THR A 253 2.12 -3.25 17.46
CA THR A 253 3.55 -2.96 17.21
C THR A 253 4.28 -4.19 16.69
N LYS A 254 4.09 -5.35 17.33
CA LYS A 254 4.68 -6.62 16.87
C LYS A 254 4.15 -7.04 15.52
N ILE A 255 2.85 -6.85 15.25
CA ILE A 255 2.29 -7.10 13.91
C ILE A 255 3.01 -6.22 12.88
N ALA A 256 3.07 -4.91 13.10
CA ALA A 256 3.68 -3.97 12.17
C ALA A 256 5.16 -4.27 11.88
N GLN A 257 5.94 -4.61 12.91
CA GLN A 257 7.34 -5.00 12.79
C GLN A 257 7.49 -6.32 12.02
N ASN A 258 6.78 -7.37 12.42
CA ASN A 258 6.90 -8.68 11.76
C ASN A 258 6.47 -8.63 10.29
N VAL A 259 5.37 -7.93 9.98
CA VAL A 259 4.91 -7.69 8.62
C VAL A 259 5.95 -6.91 7.83
N GLY A 260 6.46 -5.81 8.38
CA GLY A 260 7.41 -4.95 7.70
C GLY A 260 8.79 -5.56 7.49
N GLU A 261 9.26 -6.41 8.40
CA GLU A 261 10.49 -7.21 8.23
C GLU A 261 10.31 -8.31 7.19
N THR A 262 9.17 -9.00 7.24
CA THR A 262 8.93 -10.22 6.46
C THR A 262 8.44 -9.96 5.04
N LEU A 263 7.52 -9.02 4.79
CA LEU A 263 6.96 -8.84 3.46
C LEU A 263 7.95 -8.20 2.48
N MET A 264 7.96 -8.64 1.22
CA MET A 264 8.70 -7.94 0.16
C MET A 264 8.20 -6.50 -0.05
N PRO A 265 9.00 -5.61 -0.66
CA PRO A 265 8.57 -4.26 -1.01
C PRO A 265 7.23 -4.16 -1.76
N SER A 266 6.94 -5.07 -2.71
CA SER A 266 5.64 -5.12 -3.41
C SER A 266 4.50 -5.50 -2.46
N LEU A 267 4.63 -6.61 -1.74
CA LEU A 267 3.62 -7.11 -0.81
C LEU A 267 3.37 -6.13 0.35
N LEU A 268 4.41 -5.46 0.85
CA LEU A 268 4.26 -4.41 1.86
C LEU A 268 3.53 -3.19 1.30
N THR A 269 3.75 -2.87 0.02
CA THR A 269 2.99 -1.81 -0.65
C THR A 269 1.52 -2.19 -0.76
N ASP A 270 1.21 -3.44 -1.07
CA ASP A 270 -0.18 -3.96 -1.12
C ASP A 270 -0.83 -3.98 0.27
N PHE A 271 -0.07 -4.31 1.32
CA PHE A 271 -0.49 -4.22 2.72
C PHE A 271 -0.88 -2.78 3.09
N VAL A 272 0.01 -1.82 2.83
CA VAL A 272 -0.23 -0.38 3.08
C VAL A 272 -1.45 0.11 2.30
N TRP A 273 -1.55 -0.27 1.02
CA TRP A 273 -2.69 0.08 0.17
C TRP A 273 -4.01 -0.47 0.71
N SER A 274 -4.01 -1.73 1.14
CA SER A 274 -5.22 -2.40 1.65
C SER A 274 -5.70 -1.73 2.95
N LEU A 275 -4.79 -1.39 3.87
CA LEU A 275 -5.14 -0.63 5.08
C LEU A 275 -5.70 0.77 4.76
N LEU A 276 -5.17 1.46 3.74
CA LEU A 276 -5.70 2.75 3.28
C LEU A 276 -7.11 2.63 2.69
N VAL A 277 -7.39 1.56 1.95
CA VAL A 277 -8.74 1.29 1.44
C VAL A 277 -9.70 0.99 2.60
N ARG A 278 -9.30 0.13 3.55
CA ARG A 278 -10.11 -0.19 4.74
C ARG A 278 -10.37 1.04 5.60
N LEU A 279 -9.40 1.94 5.77
CA LEU A 279 -9.58 3.23 6.44
C LEU A 279 -10.72 4.07 5.83
N SER A 280 -10.97 3.93 4.52
CA SER A 280 -11.95 4.74 3.79
C SER A 280 -13.36 4.13 3.74
N ALA A 281 -13.47 2.82 3.90
CA ALA A 281 -14.70 2.06 3.66
C ALA A 281 -15.30 1.41 4.91
N SER A 282 -14.72 1.63 6.10
CA SER A 282 -15.11 0.92 7.33
C SER A 282 -15.80 1.80 8.36
N ASP A 283 -16.36 1.13 9.37
CA ASP A 283 -16.83 1.76 10.59
C ASP A 283 -15.68 2.40 11.39
N TYR A 284 -16.04 3.16 12.42
CA TYR A 284 -15.08 3.90 13.24
C TYR A 284 -14.00 3.00 13.87
N THR A 285 -14.39 1.82 14.36
CA THR A 285 -13.46 0.95 15.11
C THR A 285 -12.40 0.38 14.17
N THR A 286 -12.82 -0.19 13.04
CA THR A 286 -11.91 -0.72 12.03
C THR A 286 -11.03 0.37 11.43
N ALA A 287 -11.58 1.57 11.17
CA ALA A 287 -10.81 2.71 10.66
C ALA A 287 -9.70 3.14 11.63
N LEU A 288 -9.99 3.16 12.94
CA LEU A 288 -9.01 3.46 13.98
C LEU A 288 -7.90 2.40 14.05
N GLU A 289 -8.27 1.12 13.92
CA GLU A 289 -7.32 0.01 13.91
C GLU A 289 -6.41 0.06 12.68
N ALA A 290 -7.00 0.24 11.50
CA ALA A 290 -6.27 0.41 10.25
C ALA A 290 -5.30 1.59 10.33
N SER A 291 -5.74 2.74 10.86
CA SER A 291 -4.89 3.92 11.07
C SER A 291 -3.69 3.61 11.97
N THR A 292 -3.90 2.85 13.05
CA THR A 292 -2.85 2.55 14.03
C THR A 292 -1.79 1.63 13.43
N ILE A 293 -2.21 0.55 12.77
CA ILE A 293 -1.30 -0.40 12.12
C ILE A 293 -0.55 0.28 10.98
N LEU A 294 -1.25 1.06 10.16
CA LEU A 294 -0.67 1.81 9.04
C LEU A 294 0.42 2.78 9.51
N LYS A 295 0.15 3.54 10.58
CA LYS A 295 1.13 4.43 11.20
C LYS A 295 2.38 3.65 11.61
N LEU A 296 2.22 2.60 12.42
CA LEU A 296 3.34 1.84 12.96
C LEU A 296 4.17 1.20 11.85
N THR A 297 3.53 0.59 10.85
CA THR A 297 4.23 -0.03 9.72
C THR A 297 5.06 0.99 8.94
N LEU A 298 4.51 2.19 8.70
CA LEU A 298 5.24 3.24 7.97
C LEU A 298 6.33 3.90 8.82
N GLU A 299 6.16 4.00 10.14
CA GLU A 299 7.21 4.48 11.05
C GLU A 299 8.48 3.61 10.98
N TYR A 300 8.33 2.28 10.91
CA TYR A 300 9.46 1.35 10.84
C TYR A 300 9.92 1.05 9.41
N HIS A 301 9.01 0.98 8.43
CA HIS A 301 9.29 0.33 7.14
C HIS A 301 8.85 1.13 5.90
N ALA A 302 8.58 2.44 6.00
CA ALA A 302 8.19 3.26 4.84
C ALA A 302 9.20 3.22 3.67
N HIS A 303 10.49 2.95 3.93
CA HIS A 303 11.52 2.82 2.88
C HIS A 303 11.29 1.66 1.91
N LYS A 304 10.50 0.65 2.30
CA LYS A 304 10.14 -0.51 1.45
C LYS A 304 8.93 -0.23 0.57
N VAL A 305 8.22 0.89 0.74
CA VAL A 305 7.04 1.22 -0.07
C VAL A 305 7.46 1.69 -1.46
N THR A 306 6.94 1.03 -2.51
CA THR A 306 7.39 1.25 -3.90
C THR A 306 6.47 2.17 -4.71
N MET A 307 5.14 2.05 -4.53
CA MET A 307 4.11 2.79 -5.30
C MET A 307 3.69 4.12 -4.65
N VAL A 308 4.67 4.92 -4.21
CA VAL A 308 4.44 6.17 -3.45
C VAL A 308 3.50 7.13 -4.19
N SER A 309 3.68 7.33 -5.50
CA SER A 309 2.83 8.24 -6.29
C SER A 309 1.36 7.82 -6.29
N LYS A 310 1.08 6.53 -6.49
CA LYS A 310 -0.29 5.99 -6.46
C LYS A 310 -0.94 6.17 -5.08
N ILE A 311 -0.19 5.96 -4.01
CA ILE A 311 -0.67 6.16 -2.64
C ILE A 311 -1.02 7.62 -2.39
N VAL A 312 -0.14 8.54 -2.79
CA VAL A 312 -0.36 9.99 -2.64
C VAL A 312 -1.56 10.47 -3.48
N ASP A 313 -1.75 9.92 -4.70
CA ASP A 313 -2.92 10.18 -5.55
C ASP A 313 -4.23 9.66 -4.94
N PHE A 314 -4.21 8.45 -4.39
CA PHE A 314 -5.35 7.91 -3.66
C PHE A 314 -5.74 8.80 -2.47
N ILE A 315 -4.75 9.22 -1.66
CA ILE A 315 -4.98 10.11 -0.52
C ILE A 315 -5.60 11.43 -0.96
N TYR A 316 -5.06 12.07 -2.01
CA TYR A 316 -5.62 13.33 -2.53
C TYR A 316 -7.09 13.18 -2.93
N LYS A 317 -7.44 12.11 -3.66
CA LYS A 317 -8.82 11.83 -4.07
C LYS A 317 -9.76 11.58 -2.89
N GLN A 318 -9.32 10.82 -1.89
CA GLN A 318 -10.12 10.54 -0.70
C GLN A 318 -10.32 11.77 0.19
N LEU A 319 -9.27 12.59 0.37
CA LEU A 319 -9.35 13.82 1.16
C LEU A 319 -10.22 14.90 0.50
N ARG A 320 -10.33 14.92 -0.83
CA ARG A 320 -11.29 15.79 -1.55
C ARG A 320 -12.75 15.41 -1.29
N GLY A 321 -13.03 14.15 -0.92
CA GLY A 321 -14.35 13.71 -0.52
C GLY A 321 -14.72 14.10 0.91
N ASN A 322 -15.94 13.73 1.34
CA ASN A 322 -16.43 13.94 2.71
C ASN A 322 -15.80 12.93 3.68
N SER A 323 -14.53 13.13 3.98
CA SER A 323 -13.73 12.25 4.83
C SER A 323 -13.92 12.51 6.33
N SER A 324 -13.99 11.43 7.13
CA SER A 324 -14.08 11.52 8.59
C SER A 324 -12.80 12.12 9.19
N HIS A 325 -12.87 12.66 10.42
CA HIS A 325 -11.70 13.28 11.06
C HIS A 325 -10.53 12.30 11.22
N ILE A 326 -10.81 11.06 11.63
CA ILE A 326 -9.79 10.00 11.77
C ILE A 326 -9.15 9.68 10.44
N MET A 327 -9.96 9.52 9.39
CA MET A 327 -9.44 9.24 8.06
C MET A 327 -8.53 10.37 7.58
N LYS A 328 -8.96 11.64 7.74
CA LYS A 328 -8.14 12.81 7.40
C LYS A 328 -6.80 12.79 8.14
N GLN A 329 -6.83 12.62 9.46
CA GLN A 329 -5.63 12.60 10.28
C GLN A 329 -4.66 11.47 9.89
N ALA A 330 -5.19 10.26 9.68
CA ALA A 330 -4.40 9.10 9.29
C ALA A 330 -3.78 9.27 7.90
N MET A 331 -4.53 9.75 6.92
CA MET A 331 -4.03 10.01 5.56
C MET A 331 -2.96 11.10 5.52
N LEU A 332 -3.16 12.20 6.25
CA LEU A 332 -2.13 13.24 6.37
C LEU A 332 -0.87 12.72 7.07
N GLN A 333 -1.02 11.88 8.09
CA GLN A 333 0.12 11.21 8.73
C GLN A 333 0.88 10.30 7.76
N VAL A 334 0.19 9.60 6.86
CA VAL A 334 0.84 8.80 5.80
C VAL A 334 1.65 9.70 4.87
N ILE A 335 1.14 10.87 4.49
CA ILE A 335 1.90 11.86 3.69
C ILE A 335 3.18 12.27 4.42
N THR A 336 3.10 12.59 5.72
CA THR A 336 4.28 12.92 6.54
C THR A 336 5.32 11.78 6.53
N LEU A 337 4.90 10.54 6.81
CA LEU A 337 5.80 9.38 6.89
C LEU A 337 6.43 9.01 5.54
N LEU A 338 5.66 9.09 4.45
CA LEU A 338 6.19 8.87 3.10
C LEU A 338 7.15 9.98 2.67
N THR A 339 6.88 11.22 3.08
CA THR A 339 7.75 12.37 2.80
C THR A 339 9.07 12.23 3.53
N ARG A 340 9.07 11.72 4.77
CA ARG A 340 10.28 11.41 5.53
C ARG A 340 11.22 10.46 4.77
N MET A 341 10.67 9.40 4.17
CA MET A 341 11.49 8.39 3.48
C MET A 341 11.78 8.72 2.02
N SER A 342 10.88 9.41 1.33
CA SER A 342 10.97 9.62 -0.12
C SER A 342 10.48 11.01 -0.53
N PRO A 343 11.08 12.09 0.01
CA PRO A 343 10.59 13.45 -0.18
C PRO A 343 10.49 13.78 -1.67
N LYS A 344 11.50 13.42 -2.47
CA LYS A 344 11.47 13.64 -3.93
C LYS A 344 10.20 13.07 -4.58
N LYS A 345 9.85 11.81 -4.32
CA LYS A 345 8.70 11.16 -4.97
C LYS A 345 7.38 11.82 -4.58
N VAL A 346 7.20 12.14 -3.30
CA VAL A 346 5.97 12.79 -2.81
C VAL A 346 5.83 14.20 -3.40
N ILE A 347 6.90 14.99 -3.36
CA ILE A 347 6.88 16.37 -3.86
C ILE A 347 6.61 16.42 -5.36
N PHE A 348 7.25 15.56 -6.17
CA PHE A 348 6.98 15.48 -7.61
C PHE A 348 5.52 15.11 -7.89
N GLN A 349 4.97 14.11 -7.20
CA GLN A 349 3.56 13.74 -7.35
C GLN A 349 2.63 14.90 -7.00
N MET A 350 2.97 15.69 -5.98
CA MET A 350 2.14 16.82 -5.55
C MET A 350 2.16 18.01 -6.53
N MET A 351 3.14 18.08 -7.43
CA MET A 351 3.19 19.11 -8.48
C MET A 351 2.15 18.86 -9.59
N ASP A 352 1.64 17.64 -9.72
CA ASP A 352 0.66 17.27 -10.75
C ASP A 352 -0.77 17.72 -10.38
N TYR A 353 -0.97 18.25 -9.17
CA TYR A 353 -2.26 18.72 -8.67
C TYR A 353 -2.55 20.19 -9.03
N PRO A 354 -3.80 20.67 -8.87
CA PRO A 354 -4.23 21.96 -9.39
C PRO A 354 -3.41 23.17 -8.92
N VAL A 355 -3.34 24.16 -9.81
CA VAL A 355 -2.83 25.51 -9.58
C VAL A 355 -3.94 26.49 -9.99
N PRO A 356 -4.63 27.21 -9.07
CA PRO A 356 -4.39 27.30 -7.62
C PRO A 356 -4.55 25.98 -6.84
N ALA A 357 -3.79 25.84 -5.76
CA ALA A 357 -3.98 24.74 -4.80
C ALA A 357 -5.35 24.85 -4.14
N ASP A 358 -6.06 23.73 -4.11
CA ASP A 358 -7.26 23.59 -3.28
C ASP A 358 -6.89 23.36 -1.80
N ASN A 359 -7.91 23.41 -0.93
CA ASN A 359 -7.74 23.18 0.50
C ASN A 359 -7.12 21.81 0.81
N THR A 360 -7.42 20.78 0.01
CA THR A 360 -6.88 19.43 0.17
C THR A 360 -5.37 19.42 -0.05
N LEU A 361 -4.90 20.04 -1.12
CA LEU A 361 -3.49 20.15 -1.45
C LEU A 361 -2.74 20.98 -0.40
N ILE A 362 -3.34 22.06 0.10
CA ILE A 362 -2.76 22.86 1.20
C ILE A 362 -2.57 22.01 2.47
N MET A 363 -3.57 21.20 2.85
CA MET A 363 -3.43 20.27 3.99
C MET A 363 -2.30 19.27 3.78
N MET A 364 -2.18 18.71 2.57
CA MET A 364 -1.10 17.79 2.24
C MET A 364 0.28 18.48 2.27
N TRP A 365 0.38 19.74 1.85
CA TRP A 365 1.62 20.52 1.95
C TRP A 365 2.04 20.72 3.40
N HIS A 366 1.09 21.04 4.29
CA HIS A 366 1.37 21.13 5.72
C HIS A 366 1.84 19.79 6.31
N ALA A 367 1.24 18.67 5.89
CA ALA A 367 1.65 17.34 6.34
C ALA A 367 3.04 16.94 5.83
N ALA A 368 3.35 17.21 4.56
CA ALA A 368 4.69 16.98 3.99
C ALA A 368 5.75 17.89 4.64
N GLY A 369 5.36 19.08 5.09
CA GLY A 369 6.21 20.08 5.72
C GLY A 369 6.30 20.03 7.24
N SER A 370 5.69 19.05 7.90
CA SER A 370 5.55 19.07 9.37
C SER A 370 6.83 18.71 10.13
N GLU A 371 7.84 18.12 9.48
CA GLU A 371 9.05 17.60 10.13
C GLU A 371 10.32 18.37 9.77
N SER A 372 11.05 18.82 10.80
CA SER A 372 12.28 19.61 10.62
C SER A 372 13.42 18.81 9.98
N SER A 373 13.47 17.49 10.20
CA SER A 373 14.49 16.60 9.64
C SER A 373 14.41 16.50 8.12
N VAL A 374 13.22 16.67 7.55
CA VAL A 374 12.95 16.50 6.12
C VAL A 374 12.98 17.84 5.38
N ALA A 375 12.80 18.96 6.08
CA ALA A 375 12.73 20.30 5.48
C ALA A 375 13.87 20.63 4.49
N PRO A 376 15.16 20.34 4.75
CA PRO A 376 16.22 20.54 3.77
C PRO A 376 16.04 19.75 2.47
N HIS A 377 15.54 18.51 2.57
CA HIS A 377 15.35 17.62 1.42
C HIS A 377 14.15 18.03 0.59
N VAL A 378 13.07 18.49 1.23
CA VAL A 378 11.91 19.07 0.54
C VAL A 378 12.31 20.35 -0.18
N LEU A 379 12.95 21.30 0.51
CA LEU A 379 13.39 22.56 -0.11
C LEU A 379 14.37 22.33 -1.26
N LYS A 380 15.31 21.39 -1.13
CA LYS A 380 16.21 21.02 -2.23
C LYS A 380 15.46 20.46 -3.44
N THR A 381 14.39 19.71 -3.21
CA THR A 381 13.53 19.19 -4.29
C THR A 381 12.73 20.31 -4.95
N ILE A 382 12.13 21.21 -4.15
CA ILE A 382 11.41 22.38 -4.66
C ILE A 382 12.36 23.30 -5.45
N LEU A 383 13.58 23.55 -4.96
CA LEU A 383 14.61 24.30 -5.67
C LEU A 383 14.99 23.66 -7.00
N LEU A 384 15.07 22.32 -7.08
CA LEU A 384 15.32 21.62 -8.34
C LEU A 384 14.21 21.92 -9.36
N ILE A 385 12.95 21.97 -8.92
CA ILE A 385 11.79 22.25 -9.78
C ILE A 385 11.75 23.74 -10.18
N LEU A 386 11.95 24.65 -9.24
CA LEU A 386 12.00 26.11 -9.47
C LEU A 386 13.13 26.56 -10.40
N LYS A 387 14.12 25.70 -10.62
CA LYS A 387 15.22 25.97 -11.53
C LYS A 387 14.87 25.72 -13.01
N GLY A 388 13.75 25.05 -13.30
CA GLY A 388 13.26 24.84 -14.66
C GLY A 388 12.50 26.05 -15.21
N LYS A 389 12.44 26.17 -16.56
CA LYS A 389 11.62 27.20 -17.22
C LYS A 389 10.17 26.73 -17.33
N PRO A 390 9.19 27.48 -16.79
CA PRO A 390 7.79 27.16 -17.06
C PRO A 390 7.51 27.38 -18.55
N GLY A 391 6.68 26.56 -19.16
CA GLY A 391 6.44 26.68 -20.61
C GLY A 391 7.16 25.66 -21.49
N GLU A 392 8.36 25.23 -21.10
CA GLU A 392 9.19 24.39 -21.96
C GLU A 392 8.67 22.95 -22.04
N MET A 393 8.53 22.46 -23.27
CA MET A 393 8.32 21.04 -23.54
C MET A 393 9.56 20.26 -23.09
N HIS A 394 9.47 19.54 -21.97
CA HIS A 394 10.44 18.49 -21.68
C HIS A 394 10.21 17.32 -22.63
N ASP A 395 10.89 17.38 -23.77
CA ASP A 395 11.16 16.22 -24.59
C ASP A 395 12.35 15.49 -23.94
N LYS A 396 12.15 14.21 -23.56
CA LYS A 396 13.14 13.31 -22.92
C LYS A 396 13.37 13.47 -21.40
N LEU A 397 12.42 13.04 -20.56
CA LEU A 397 12.66 12.19 -19.35
C LEU A 397 11.35 12.06 -18.55
N MET A 398 10.47 11.16 -18.95
CA MET A 398 9.53 10.38 -18.11
C MET A 398 8.34 9.96 -18.97
N ASP A 399 8.43 8.73 -19.45
CA ASP A 399 7.34 7.97 -20.02
C ASP A 399 6.27 7.68 -18.94
N ARG A 400 5.21 8.50 -18.85
CA ARG A 400 3.82 8.08 -18.58
C ARG A 400 2.84 9.24 -18.34
N ARG A 401 1.74 9.19 -19.11
CA ARG A 401 0.36 9.61 -18.78
C ARG A 401 0.21 10.88 -17.93
N ARG A 402 0.34 12.03 -18.59
CA ARG A 402 -0.20 13.31 -18.10
C ARG A 402 -1.73 13.24 -18.13
N PHE A 403 -2.37 13.47 -16.99
CA PHE A 403 -3.82 13.67 -16.89
C PHE A 403 -4.09 15.10 -16.40
N SER A 404 -3.82 16.08 -17.25
CA SER A 404 -4.51 17.37 -17.23
C SER A 404 -4.29 18.07 -18.58
N LEU A 405 -5.29 18.86 -18.95
CA LEU A 405 -5.34 19.65 -20.17
C LEU A 405 -4.18 20.66 -20.16
N ASP A 406 -3.47 20.74 -21.29
CA ASP A 406 -2.42 21.70 -21.67
C ASP A 406 -0.95 21.27 -21.45
N ALA A 407 -0.21 21.17 -22.55
CA ALA A 407 1.09 20.49 -22.67
C ALA A 407 2.29 21.36 -22.23
N THR A 408 2.13 22.14 -21.16
CA THR A 408 3.05 23.18 -20.73
C THR A 408 3.61 22.86 -19.33
N ASN A 409 4.93 22.87 -19.12
CA ASN A 409 5.53 22.58 -17.81
C ASN A 409 5.14 23.64 -16.77
N MET A 410 4.11 23.37 -15.97
CA MET A 410 3.60 24.26 -14.91
C MET A 410 4.20 23.98 -13.53
N MET A 411 5.11 23.00 -13.42
CA MET A 411 5.71 22.61 -12.14
C MET A 411 6.45 23.76 -11.43
N PRO A 412 7.19 24.67 -12.12
CA PRO A 412 7.82 25.80 -11.44
C PRO A 412 6.81 26.77 -10.79
N VAL A 413 5.63 26.92 -11.38
CA VAL A 413 4.53 27.73 -10.83
C VAL A 413 3.92 27.03 -9.61
N ALA A 414 3.66 25.72 -9.70
CA ALA A 414 3.19 24.91 -8.58
C ALA A 414 4.19 24.91 -7.41
N ALA A 415 5.49 24.85 -7.71
CA ALA A 415 6.57 24.91 -6.72
C ALA A 415 6.62 26.28 -6.02
N SER A 416 6.39 27.37 -6.75
CA SER A 416 6.31 28.72 -6.18
C SER A 416 5.12 28.83 -5.21
N GLN A 417 3.96 28.30 -5.59
CA GLN A 417 2.79 28.22 -4.71
C GLN A 417 3.07 27.36 -3.47
N ALA A 418 3.73 26.20 -3.62
CA ALA A 418 4.08 25.34 -2.50
C ALA A 418 4.99 26.03 -1.47
N LEU A 419 5.92 26.89 -1.93
CA LEU A 419 6.75 27.70 -1.02
C LEU A 419 5.91 28.66 -0.16
N CYS A 420 4.81 29.20 -0.68
CA CYS A 420 3.91 30.07 0.09
C CYS A 420 3.34 29.34 1.31
N THR A 421 3.12 28.02 1.21
CA THR A 421 2.62 27.18 2.31
C THR A 421 3.73 26.64 3.20
N LEU A 422 4.88 26.26 2.64
CA LEU A 422 5.95 25.56 3.36
C LEU A 422 6.87 26.49 4.16
N LEU A 423 7.28 27.62 3.58
CA LEU A 423 8.24 28.53 4.21
C LEU A 423 7.79 29.08 5.59
N PRO A 424 6.51 29.42 5.82
CA PRO A 424 6.04 29.91 7.13
C PRO A 424 6.04 28.88 8.24
N VAL A 425 6.12 27.58 7.91
CA VAL A 425 5.96 26.48 8.88
C VAL A 425 7.18 26.44 9.80
N CYS A 426 6.96 26.41 11.13
CA CYS A 426 8.04 26.45 12.15
C CYS A 426 9.21 25.48 11.90
N PRO A 427 8.98 24.19 11.56
CA PRO A 427 10.02 23.25 11.15
C PRO A 427 11.00 23.74 10.06
N TYR A 428 10.59 24.67 9.19
CA TYR A 428 11.38 25.11 8.04
C TYR A 428 12.35 26.25 8.36
N LYS A 429 12.21 26.96 9.50
CA LYS A 429 13.01 28.16 9.83
C LYS A 429 14.53 27.99 9.60
N LYS A 430 15.11 26.88 10.07
CA LYS A 430 16.55 26.58 9.89
C LYS A 430 16.91 26.32 8.43
N ALA A 431 16.08 25.55 7.72
CA ALA A 431 16.30 25.23 6.32
C ALA A 431 16.13 26.46 5.42
N VAL A 432 15.17 27.35 5.73
CA VAL A 432 15.00 28.64 5.04
C VAL A 432 16.25 29.49 5.15
N ALA A 433 16.81 29.65 6.36
CA ALA A 433 18.06 30.39 6.54
C ALA A 433 19.22 29.77 5.73
N GLN A 434 19.33 28.43 5.73
CA GLN A 434 20.36 27.71 4.98
C GLN A 434 20.24 27.89 3.45
N PHE A 435 19.02 27.87 2.93
CA PHE A 435 18.74 27.92 1.50
C PHE A 435 18.32 29.31 0.98
N PHE A 436 18.45 30.35 1.81
CA PHE A 436 17.96 31.69 1.48
C PHE A 436 18.52 32.23 0.15
N PRO A 437 19.85 32.22 -0.10
CA PRO A 437 20.39 32.67 -1.38
C PRO A 437 19.82 31.93 -2.59
N GLN A 438 19.70 30.61 -2.48
CA GLN A 438 19.23 29.76 -3.57
C GLN A 438 17.74 29.99 -3.84
N LEU A 439 16.94 30.14 -2.79
CA LEU A 439 15.50 30.43 -2.89
C LEU A 439 15.27 31.83 -3.48
N LEU A 440 16.01 32.84 -3.02
CA LEU A 440 15.93 34.20 -3.54
C LEU A 440 16.21 34.23 -5.05
N MET A 441 17.35 33.68 -5.47
CA MET A 441 17.74 33.68 -6.89
C MET A 441 16.78 32.85 -7.76
N ALA A 442 16.32 31.70 -7.27
CA ALA A 442 15.35 30.89 -8.01
C ALA A 442 14.00 31.62 -8.17
N LEU A 443 13.53 32.35 -7.15
CA LEU A 443 12.30 33.15 -7.24
C LEU A 443 12.46 34.36 -8.16
N MET A 444 13.63 35.02 -8.17
CA MET A 444 13.94 36.09 -9.14
C MET A 444 13.87 35.58 -10.58
N LEU A 445 14.41 34.39 -10.82
CA LEU A 445 14.33 33.72 -12.12
C LEU A 445 12.88 33.42 -12.52
N GLN A 446 12.09 32.85 -11.61
CA GLN A 446 10.68 32.54 -11.88
C GLN A 446 9.81 33.80 -12.10
N LEU A 447 10.10 34.89 -11.38
CA LEU A 447 9.45 36.18 -11.61
C LEU A 447 9.77 36.73 -13.01
N SER A 448 11.01 36.57 -13.46
CA SER A 448 11.44 36.99 -14.80
C SER A 448 10.74 36.15 -15.88
N TYR A 449 10.65 34.82 -15.70
CA TYR A 449 9.89 33.97 -16.63
C TYR A 449 8.38 34.24 -16.64
N SER A 450 7.80 34.59 -15.49
CA SER A 450 6.37 34.90 -15.40
C SER A 450 5.98 36.14 -16.22
N SER A 451 6.90 37.09 -16.40
CA SER A 451 6.68 38.26 -17.26
C SER A 451 6.61 37.90 -18.75
N ASN A 452 7.35 36.87 -19.19
CA ASN A 452 7.37 36.38 -20.57
C ASN A 452 6.16 35.48 -20.90
N LEU A 453 5.57 34.82 -19.90
CA LEU A 453 4.41 33.92 -20.07
C LEU A 453 3.06 34.63 -20.17
N LYS A 454 2.96 35.89 -19.70
CA LYS A 454 1.69 36.63 -19.61
C LYS A 454 1.12 37.13 -20.94
N LEU A 455 1.81 36.93 -22.07
CA LEU A 455 1.26 37.12 -23.42
C LEU A 455 -0.01 36.27 -23.69
N MET A 456 -0.34 35.31 -22.81
CA MET A 456 -1.43 34.34 -23.02
C MET A 456 -2.60 34.39 -22.02
N THR A 457 -2.60 35.19 -20.95
CA THR A 457 -3.79 35.37 -20.05
C THR A 457 -3.54 36.41 -18.93
N GLU A 458 -4.41 37.42 -18.81
CA GLU A 458 -4.21 38.59 -17.94
C GLU A 458 -4.39 38.36 -16.42
N ASP A 459 -5.03 37.26 -15.99
CA ASP A 459 -5.55 37.13 -14.61
C ASP A 459 -4.85 36.08 -13.72
N ARG A 460 -3.61 35.68 -14.07
CA ARG A 460 -2.92 34.61 -13.34
C ARG A 460 -2.22 35.12 -12.06
N PRO A 461 -2.41 34.44 -10.90
CA PRO A 461 -1.69 34.76 -9.67
C PRO A 461 -0.16 34.60 -9.85
N LEU A 462 0.59 35.61 -9.38
CA LEU A 462 2.05 35.66 -9.39
C LEU A 462 2.62 34.96 -8.15
N TYR A 463 2.52 33.62 -8.10
CA TYR A 463 2.97 32.86 -6.92
C TYR A 463 4.45 33.02 -6.59
N ALA A 464 5.32 33.31 -7.58
CA ALA A 464 6.72 33.59 -7.33
C ALA A 464 6.91 34.89 -6.51
N TRP A 465 6.02 35.88 -6.70
CA TRP A 465 6.00 37.11 -5.91
C TRP A 465 5.52 36.83 -4.48
N ASP A 466 4.45 36.06 -4.35
CA ASP A 466 3.90 35.70 -3.04
C ASP A 466 4.91 34.88 -2.23
N ALA A 467 5.61 33.94 -2.87
CA ALA A 467 6.68 33.17 -2.27
C ALA A 467 7.89 34.03 -1.87
N LEU A 468 8.23 35.05 -2.66
CA LEU A 468 9.28 36.02 -2.31
C LEU A 468 8.89 36.82 -1.07
N SER A 469 7.65 37.33 -1.03
CA SER A 469 7.12 38.07 0.13
C SER A 469 7.19 37.21 1.39
N VAL A 470 6.77 35.95 1.29
CA VAL A 470 6.86 34.98 2.39
C VAL A 470 8.32 34.71 2.79
N LEU A 471 9.23 34.49 1.84
CA LEU A 471 10.66 34.25 2.10
C LEU A 471 11.28 35.41 2.89
N LEU A 472 11.03 36.65 2.46
CA LEU A 472 11.51 37.85 3.15
C LEU A 472 10.97 37.91 4.59
N ASN A 473 9.66 37.68 4.76
CA ASN A 473 9.03 37.71 6.07
C ASN A 473 9.56 36.60 7.02
N CYS A 474 9.81 35.40 6.50
CA CYS A 474 10.35 34.29 7.28
C CYS A 474 11.83 34.49 7.66
N SER A 475 12.57 35.27 6.89
CA SER A 475 14.00 35.59 7.12
C SER A 475 14.22 36.86 7.94
N GLY A 476 13.17 37.48 8.50
CA GLY A 476 13.28 38.71 9.29
C GLY A 476 13.42 39.99 8.47
N LEU A 477 13.03 39.95 7.19
CA LEU A 477 13.14 41.06 6.22
C LEU A 477 11.77 41.68 5.92
N GLN A 478 10.88 41.77 6.92
CA GLN A 478 9.54 42.35 6.74
C GLN A 478 9.60 43.80 6.26
N GLN A 479 10.62 44.56 6.68
CA GLN A 479 10.81 45.94 6.24
C GLN A 479 11.13 46.04 4.74
N VAL A 480 11.89 45.08 4.20
CA VAL A 480 12.19 44.98 2.77
C VAL A 480 10.92 44.67 1.99
N ASP A 481 10.12 43.70 2.45
CA ASP A 481 8.84 43.35 1.82
C ASP A 481 7.88 44.56 1.77
N MET A 482 7.75 45.30 2.88
CA MET A 482 6.95 46.53 2.93
C MET A 482 7.47 47.62 1.99
N ALA A 483 8.79 47.82 1.90
CA ALA A 483 9.39 48.79 1.00
C ALA A 483 9.14 48.43 -0.48
N LEU A 484 9.28 47.15 -0.84
CA LEU A 484 9.01 46.68 -2.20
C LEU A 484 7.54 46.83 -2.59
N LYS A 485 6.60 46.60 -1.66
CA LYS A 485 5.17 46.86 -1.85
C LYS A 485 4.89 48.34 -2.07
N LYS A 486 5.49 49.24 -1.28
CA LYS A 486 5.37 50.71 -1.46
C LYS A 486 5.90 51.19 -2.81
N LYS A 487 6.98 50.58 -3.32
CA LYS A 487 7.57 50.89 -4.63
C LYS A 487 6.81 50.23 -5.80
N ASN A 488 5.65 49.60 -5.57
CA ASN A 488 4.86 48.88 -6.57
C ASN A 488 5.66 47.86 -7.39
N CYS A 489 6.66 47.21 -6.76
CA CYS A 489 7.58 46.31 -7.45
C CYS A 489 6.88 45.11 -8.12
N ARG A 490 5.76 44.63 -7.55
CA ARG A 490 4.93 43.55 -8.13
C ARG A 490 4.47 43.87 -9.56
N ASN A 491 4.14 45.13 -9.84
CA ASN A 491 3.64 45.56 -11.14
C ASN A 491 4.76 45.60 -12.19
N GLN A 492 6.01 45.84 -11.77
CA GLN A 492 7.18 45.81 -12.65
C GLN A 492 7.42 44.41 -13.25
N PHE A 493 7.16 43.35 -12.47
CA PHE A 493 7.21 41.97 -12.96
C PHE A 493 5.98 41.55 -13.77
N SER A 494 4.94 42.39 -13.82
CA SER A 494 3.75 42.12 -14.64
C SER A 494 3.90 42.64 -16.08
N GLN A 495 4.96 43.39 -16.38
CA GLN A 495 5.22 43.98 -17.69
C GLN A 495 6.53 43.41 -18.28
N GLU A 496 6.47 42.92 -19.51
CA GLU A 496 7.59 42.25 -20.19
C GLU A 496 8.85 43.14 -20.30
N LEU A 497 8.69 44.45 -20.47
CA LEU A 497 9.83 45.39 -20.61
C LEU A 497 10.52 45.75 -19.29
N PHE A 498 9.89 45.45 -18.14
CA PHE A 498 10.33 45.98 -16.83
C PHE A 498 10.76 44.91 -15.83
N HIS A 499 10.77 43.62 -16.21
CA HIS A 499 11.14 42.56 -15.29
C HIS A 499 12.59 42.71 -14.76
N HIS A 500 13.55 43.13 -15.59
CA HIS A 500 14.91 43.47 -15.14
C HIS A 500 14.95 44.65 -14.16
N HIS A 501 14.08 45.65 -14.35
CA HIS A 501 13.94 46.76 -13.42
C HIS A 501 13.37 46.29 -12.07
N GLY A 502 12.41 45.36 -12.09
CA GLY A 502 11.91 44.68 -10.89
C GLY A 502 13.02 43.95 -10.13
N VAL A 503 13.88 43.20 -10.84
CA VAL A 503 15.05 42.51 -10.25
C VAL A 503 16.00 43.53 -9.61
N HIS A 504 16.33 44.62 -10.31
CA HIS A 504 17.16 45.71 -9.78
C HIS A 504 16.55 46.31 -8.51
N LEU A 505 15.24 46.56 -8.50
CA LEU A 505 14.54 47.13 -7.35
C LEU A 505 14.62 46.23 -6.11
N VAL A 506 14.52 44.91 -6.30
CA VAL A 506 14.71 43.92 -5.23
C VAL A 506 16.15 43.93 -4.71
N ALA A 507 17.14 43.83 -5.60
CA ALA A 507 18.55 43.81 -5.21
C ALA A 507 18.97 45.08 -4.47
N LYS A 508 18.59 46.26 -4.99
CA LYS A 508 18.86 47.55 -4.37
C LYS A 508 18.18 47.70 -3.01
N THR A 509 16.91 47.32 -2.89
CA THR A 509 16.20 47.41 -1.61
C THR A 509 16.79 46.43 -0.58
N LEU A 510 17.31 45.27 -1.00
CA LEU A 510 18.04 44.38 -0.08
C LEU A 510 19.34 45.02 0.43
N SER A 511 20.14 45.64 -0.45
CA SER A 511 21.38 46.35 -0.05
C SER A 511 21.09 47.54 0.87
N ASP A 512 20.09 48.37 0.54
CA ASP A 512 19.68 49.53 1.35
C ASP A 512 19.36 49.16 2.81
N TYR A 513 18.80 47.97 3.03
CA TYR A 513 18.38 47.49 4.34
C TYR A 513 19.39 46.56 5.03
N LYS A 514 20.59 46.36 4.46
CA LYS A 514 21.70 45.57 5.03
C LYS A 514 21.26 44.22 5.58
N PHE A 515 20.63 43.41 4.73
CA PHE A 515 20.07 42.13 5.15
C PHE A 515 21.14 41.16 5.70
N PRO A 516 20.81 40.34 6.73
CA PRO A 516 21.80 39.50 7.41
C PRO A 516 22.45 38.42 6.53
N GLN A 517 21.74 37.92 5.52
CA GLN A 517 22.20 36.84 4.64
C GLN A 517 23.06 37.35 3.47
N PHE A 518 23.55 38.59 3.54
CA PHE A 518 24.34 39.22 2.47
C PHE A 518 25.62 38.44 2.12
N PRO A 519 26.47 38.03 3.10
CA PRO A 519 27.70 37.31 2.78
C PRO A 519 27.46 35.98 2.05
N GLU A 520 26.47 35.21 2.50
CA GLU A 520 26.10 33.93 1.89
C GLU A 520 25.50 34.13 0.50
N THR A 521 24.74 35.20 0.30
CA THR A 521 24.15 35.56 -0.99
C THR A 521 25.22 35.98 -1.98
N LEU A 522 26.18 36.81 -1.56
CA LEU A 522 27.31 37.22 -2.38
C LEU A 522 28.18 36.01 -2.78
N HIS A 523 28.49 35.13 -1.83
CA HIS A 523 29.24 33.90 -2.13
C HIS A 523 28.51 33.01 -3.14
N TYR A 524 27.18 32.87 -3.01
CA TYR A 524 26.39 32.08 -3.95
C TYR A 524 26.35 32.69 -5.36
N LEU A 525 26.27 34.02 -5.48
CA LEU A 525 26.33 34.73 -6.76
C LEU A 525 27.67 34.58 -7.46
N TYR A 526 28.78 34.67 -6.71
CA TYR A 526 30.11 34.39 -7.26
C TYR A 526 30.21 32.95 -7.78
N LYS A 527 29.69 31.99 -7.01
CA LYS A 527 29.64 30.59 -7.44
C LYS A 527 28.87 30.43 -8.77
N LEU A 528 27.69 31.05 -8.89
CA LEU A 528 26.90 31.02 -10.13
C LEU A 528 27.64 31.65 -11.32
N SER A 529 28.42 32.70 -11.07
CA SER A 529 29.20 33.38 -12.11
C SER A 529 30.37 32.53 -12.62
N VAL A 530 30.96 31.71 -11.75
CA VAL A 530 32.08 30.81 -12.09
C VAL A 530 31.62 29.49 -12.72
N GLU A 531 30.50 28.91 -12.23
CA GLU A 531 29.96 27.65 -12.77
C GLU A 531 29.30 27.81 -14.15
N GLY A 532 29.10 29.05 -14.61
CA GLY A 532 28.47 29.39 -15.89
C GLY A 532 26.93 29.45 -15.77
N PRO A 533 26.27 30.46 -16.37
CA PRO A 533 24.82 30.60 -16.28
C PRO A 533 24.11 29.49 -17.07
N ARG A 534 22.97 29.02 -16.55
CA ARG A 534 22.17 27.96 -17.20
C ARG A 534 21.33 28.45 -18.39
N GLY A 535 21.17 29.77 -18.50
CA GLY A 535 20.46 30.47 -19.57
C GLY A 535 20.81 31.96 -19.55
N SER A 536 20.44 32.70 -20.59
CA SER A 536 20.71 34.15 -20.68
C SER A 536 20.00 34.93 -19.56
N GLU A 537 18.80 34.51 -19.16
CA GLU A 537 18.04 35.15 -18.08
C GLU A 537 18.74 35.00 -16.72
N ASP A 538 19.32 33.81 -16.42
CA ASP A 538 20.06 33.54 -15.16
C ASP A 538 21.32 34.43 -15.07
N SER A 539 21.97 34.69 -16.22
CA SER A 539 23.14 35.57 -16.31
C SER A 539 22.80 37.02 -16.00
N VAL A 540 21.74 37.57 -16.62
CA VAL A 540 21.34 38.97 -16.42
C VAL A 540 20.94 39.23 -14.96
N ILE A 541 20.15 38.32 -14.36
CA ILE A 541 19.75 38.43 -12.95
C ILE A 541 20.98 38.42 -12.03
N THR A 542 21.92 37.51 -12.27
CA THR A 542 23.15 37.40 -11.48
C THR A 542 24.00 38.69 -11.56
N VAL A 543 24.15 39.26 -12.76
CA VAL A 543 24.90 40.51 -12.96
C VAL A 543 24.24 41.70 -12.26
N ILE A 544 22.91 41.82 -12.34
CA ILE A 544 22.15 42.87 -11.63
C ILE A 544 22.40 42.77 -10.12
N PHE A 545 22.28 41.56 -9.56
CA PHE A 545 22.53 41.34 -8.14
C PHE A 545 23.97 41.65 -7.72
N LEU A 546 24.98 41.25 -8.50
CA LEU A 546 26.39 41.57 -8.20
C LEU A 546 26.71 43.06 -8.28
N THR A 547 25.98 43.82 -9.09
CA THR A 547 26.19 45.27 -9.26
C THR A 547 25.57 46.09 -8.12
N GLU A 548 24.40 45.66 -7.65
CA GLU A 548 23.61 46.39 -6.65
C GLU A 548 23.87 45.96 -5.21
N LEU A 549 24.31 44.71 -4.97
CA LEU A 549 24.66 44.24 -3.64
C LEU A 549 26.02 44.81 -3.20
N LYS A 550 25.97 45.95 -2.52
CA LYS A 550 27.13 46.64 -1.92
C LYS A 550 27.10 46.59 -0.40
#